data_AF-A0AAW4XNR6-F1
#
_entry.id   AF-A0AAW4XNR6-F1
#
_cell.length_a   1.000
_cell.length_b   1.000
_cell.length_c   1.000
_cell.angle_alpha   90.00
_cell.angle_beta   90.00
_cell.angle_gamma   90.00
#
_symmetry.space_group_name_H-M   'P 1'
#
loop_
_entity.id
_entity.type
_entity.pdbx_description
1 polymer ?
#
loop_
_entity_poly.entity_id
_entity_poly.type
_entity_poly.pdbx_seq_one_letter_code
_entity_poly.pdbx_strand_id
1 'polypeptide(L)'
;MWSTYRQDYFWAATELWMGARHNDQLRAVLATEERRLYQKVRKAIDSIFGAPLIEHPGYIDMREFVNTSMRGVALTYSFDRRPHVRDPHRRMWKQYATSVLLAHGDAAGADSH
;
A
#
# COMPACT_ATOMS: atom_id res chain seq x y z
N MET A 1 8.04 -2.44 1.83
CA MET A 1 6.57 -2.24 1.74
C MET A 1 5.80 -3.56 1.92
N TRP A 2 5.89 -4.53 1.00
CA TRP A 2 5.12 -5.79 1.10
C TRP A 2 5.35 -6.62 2.39
N SER A 3 6.59 -6.69 2.88
CA SER A 3 6.92 -7.44 4.10
C SER A 3 6.24 -6.91 5.37
N THR A 4 5.82 -5.65 5.40
CA THR A 4 5.23 -5.00 6.57
C THR A 4 3.83 -5.55 6.90
N TYR A 5 3.09 -6.03 5.89
CA TYR A 5 1.79 -6.68 6.07
C TYR A 5 1.86 -8.08 6.68
N ARG A 6 3.08 -8.56 7.00
CA ARG A 6 3.31 -9.90 7.58
C ARG A 6 3.68 -9.85 9.06
N GLN A 7 3.72 -8.66 9.65
CA GLN A 7 3.99 -8.52 11.07
C GLN A 7 2.75 -8.88 11.87
N ASP A 8 2.92 -9.44 13.06
CA ASP A 8 1.82 -9.82 13.96
C ASP A 8 0.86 -8.64 14.23
N TYR A 9 1.39 -7.42 14.20
CA TYR A 9 0.63 -6.18 14.32
C TYR A 9 -0.44 -6.00 13.24
N PHE A 10 -0.25 -6.51 12.02
CA PHE A 10 -1.24 -6.44 10.95
C PHE A 10 -2.48 -7.30 11.26
N TRP A 11 -2.26 -8.52 11.77
CA TRP A 11 -3.34 -9.42 12.14
C TRP A 11 -4.08 -8.95 13.39
N ALA A 12 -3.34 -8.49 14.40
CA ALA A 12 -3.93 -7.88 15.59
C ALA A 12 -4.80 -6.66 15.24
N ALA A 13 -4.32 -5.79 14.34
CA ALA A 13 -5.12 -4.66 13.86
C ALA A 13 -6.38 -5.10 13.10
N THR A 14 -6.27 -6.14 12.27
CA THR A 14 -7.41 -6.69 11.52
C THR A 14 -8.49 -7.26 12.45
N GLU A 15 -8.10 -8.01 13.47
CA GLU A 15 -9.02 -8.54 14.49
C GLU A 15 -9.69 -7.41 15.28
N LEU A 16 -8.92 -6.38 15.65
CA LEU A 16 -9.46 -5.18 16.31
C LEU A 16 -10.48 -4.45 15.43
N TRP A 17 -10.23 -4.32 14.12
CA TRP A 17 -11.22 -3.73 13.19
C TRP A 17 -12.50 -4.56 13.13
N MET A 18 -12.39 -5.89 13.10
CA MET A 18 -13.55 -6.77 13.10
C MET A 18 -14.36 -6.65 14.41
N GLY A 19 -13.69 -6.60 15.56
CA GLY A 19 -14.34 -6.38 16.86
C GLY A 19 -15.00 -5.00 16.96
N ALA A 20 -14.37 -3.96 16.41
CA ALA A 20 -14.88 -2.58 16.43
C ALA A 20 -16.17 -2.39 15.63
N ARG A 21 -16.49 -3.28 14.68
CA ARG A 21 -17.76 -3.23 13.93
C ARG A 21 -18.97 -3.27 14.85
N HIS A 22 -18.84 -3.94 16.00
CA HIS A 22 -19.92 -4.18 16.96
C HIS A 22 -19.72 -3.44 18.30
N ASN A 23 -18.69 -2.59 18.42
CA ASN A 23 -18.39 -1.85 19.63
C ASN A 23 -17.95 -0.43 19.30
N ASP A 24 -18.83 0.55 19.52
CA ASP A 24 -18.59 1.94 19.13
C ASP A 24 -17.55 2.64 20.00
N GLN A 25 -17.40 2.23 21.26
CA GLN A 25 -16.33 2.73 22.13
C GLN A 25 -14.96 2.29 21.59
N LEU A 26 -14.84 1.01 21.21
CA LEU A 26 -13.63 0.48 20.57
C LEU A 26 -13.35 1.18 19.24
N ARG A 27 -14.39 1.38 18.42
CA ARG A 27 -14.30 2.11 17.14
C ARG A 27 -13.75 3.53 17.32
N ALA A 28 -14.25 4.27 18.30
CA ALA A 28 -13.82 5.65 18.57
C ALA A 28 -12.34 5.73 18.99
N VAL A 29 -11.90 4.83 19.87
CA VAL A 29 -10.50 4.76 20.30
C VAL A 29 -9.59 4.36 19.13
N LEU A 30 -9.96 3.31 18.39
CA LEU A 30 -9.15 2.82 17.27
C LEU A 30 -9.04 3.85 16.13
N ALA A 31 -10.08 4.62 15.84
CA ALA A 31 -10.05 5.61 14.75
C ALA A 31 -8.94 6.67 14.91
N THR A 32 -8.57 7.00 16.15
CA THR A 32 -7.47 7.95 16.41
C THR A 32 -6.11 7.31 16.20
N GLU A 33 -5.93 6.09 16.72
CA GLU A 33 -4.66 5.36 16.60
C GLU A 33 -4.40 4.89 15.16
N GLU A 34 -5.43 4.47 14.43
CA GLU A 34 -5.34 4.14 13.01
C GLU A 34 -4.87 5.33 12.17
N ARG A 35 -5.43 6.52 12.41
CA ARG A 35 -4.99 7.73 11.70
C ARG A 35 -3.51 8.02 11.96
N ARG A 36 -3.05 7.88 13.21
CA ARG A 36 -1.63 8.07 13.58
C ARG A 36 -0.73 7.03 12.91
N LEU A 37 -1.13 5.76 12.95
CA LEU A 37 -0.40 4.67 12.32
C LEU A 37 -0.30 4.87 10.81
N TYR A 38 -1.40 5.25 10.15
CA TYR A 38 -1.44 5.49 8.72
C TYR A 38 -0.45 6.56 8.27
N GLN A 39 -0.34 7.65 9.04
CA GLN A 39 0.64 8.71 8.78
C GLN A 39 2.09 8.21 8.94
N LYS A 40 2.36 7.37 9.94
CA LYS A 40 3.70 6.77 10.13
C LYS A 40 4.04 5.81 8.99
N VAL A 41 3.09 4.99 8.56
CA VAL A 41 3.25 4.06 7.43
C VAL A 41 3.53 4.83 6.14
N ARG A 42 2.78 5.91 5.86
CA ARG A 42 3.04 6.78 4.70
C ARG A 42 4.46 7.33 4.70
N LYS A 43 4.90 7.93 5.82
CA LYS A 43 6.27 8.45 5.95
C LYS A 43 7.33 7.36 5.74
N ALA A 44 7.09 6.16 6.25
CA ALA A 44 7.99 5.02 6.05
C ALA A 44 7.99 4.50 4.61
N ILE A 45 6.89 4.66 3.87
CA ILE A 45 6.85 4.35 2.43
C ILE A 45 7.58 5.43 1.64
N ASP A 46 7.34 6.70 1.95
CA ASP A 46 7.98 7.84 1.29
C ASP A 46 9.51 7.76 1.40
N SER A 47 10.04 7.31 2.56
CA SER A 47 11.48 7.09 2.74
C SER A 47 12.06 5.93 1.91
N ILE A 48 11.24 4.96 1.49
CA ILE A 48 11.68 3.85 0.63
C ILE A 48 11.85 4.32 -0.83
N PHE A 49 11.01 5.24 -1.30
CA PHE A 49 11.03 5.70 -2.70
C PHE A 49 12.06 6.82 -2.95
N GLY A 50 12.29 7.71 -1.99
CA GLY A 50 13.30 8.77 -2.10
C GLY A 50 12.92 9.94 -3.01
N ALA A 51 13.73 11.01 -2.97
CA ALA A 51 13.35 12.36 -3.38
C ALA A 51 13.09 12.65 -4.88
N PRO A 52 13.41 11.81 -5.88
CA PRO A 52 12.87 12.06 -7.23
C PRO A 52 11.45 11.48 -7.42
N LEU A 53 11.17 10.38 -6.73
CA LEU A 53 9.94 9.60 -6.98
C LEU A 53 8.75 10.13 -6.18
N ILE A 54 8.99 10.64 -4.96
CA ILE A 54 7.93 11.20 -4.12
C ILE A 54 7.36 12.51 -4.66
N GLU A 55 8.12 13.23 -5.48
CA GLU A 55 7.74 14.49 -6.11
C GLU A 55 6.96 14.27 -7.42
N HIS A 56 6.94 13.04 -7.95
CA HIS A 56 6.22 12.72 -9.18
C HIS A 56 4.71 12.95 -9.00
N PRO A 57 3.99 13.62 -9.94
CA PRO A 57 2.56 13.92 -9.79
C PRO A 57 1.69 12.68 -9.55
N GLY A 58 2.03 11.56 -10.18
CA GLY A 58 1.33 10.27 -10.00
C GLY A 58 1.71 9.49 -8.74
N TYR A 59 2.64 9.98 -7.92
CA TYR A 59 3.16 9.22 -6.76
C TYR A 59 2.09 8.92 -5.71
N ILE A 60 1.28 9.92 -5.35
CA ILE A 60 0.26 9.76 -4.30
C ILE A 60 -0.73 8.67 -4.71
N ASP A 61 -1.30 8.75 -5.91
CA ASP A 61 -2.29 7.79 -6.39
C ASP A 61 -1.70 6.38 -6.53
N MET A 62 -0.48 6.28 -7.07
CA MET A 62 0.24 5.02 -7.16
C MET A 62 0.47 4.40 -5.79
N ARG A 63 0.94 5.19 -4.81
CA ARG A 63 1.22 4.73 -3.45
C ARG A 63 -0.05 4.20 -2.79
N GLU A 64 -1.14 4.97 -2.84
CA GLU A 64 -2.41 4.57 -2.22
C GLU A 64 -3.00 3.31 -2.88
N PHE A 65 -2.93 3.22 -4.21
CA PHE A 65 -3.39 2.05 -4.96
C PHE A 65 -2.62 0.79 -4.58
N VAL A 66 -1.27 0.85 -4.64
CA VAL A 66 -0.42 -0.30 -4.31
C VAL A 66 -0.59 -0.70 -2.84
N ASN A 67 -0.67 0.26 -1.92
CA ASN A 67 -0.88 0.01 -0.48
C ASN A 67 -2.22 -0.67 -0.19
N THR A 68 -3.29 -0.22 -0.84
CA THR A 68 -4.63 -0.81 -0.69
C THR A 68 -4.69 -2.21 -1.30
N SER A 69 -4.10 -2.38 -2.49
CA SER A 69 -4.01 -3.68 -3.17
C SER A 69 -3.22 -4.71 -2.33
N MET A 70 -2.04 -4.33 -1.82
CA MET A 70 -1.25 -5.18 -0.92
C MET A 70 -2.05 -5.58 0.32
N ARG A 71 -2.74 -4.63 0.96
CA ARG A 71 -3.58 -4.92 2.13
C ARG A 71 -4.66 -5.95 1.81
N GLY A 72 -5.34 -5.81 0.67
CA GLY A 72 -6.36 -6.76 0.21
C GLY A 72 -5.79 -8.16 0.00
N VAL A 73 -4.65 -8.27 -0.69
CA VAL A 73 -3.97 -9.56 -0.90
C VAL A 73 -3.52 -10.17 0.42
N ALA A 74 -2.98 -9.38 1.35
CA ALA A 74 -2.56 -9.87 2.67
C ALA A 74 -3.72 -10.45 3.48
N LEU A 75 -4.92 -9.87 3.40
CA LEU A 75 -6.12 -10.42 4.04
C LEU A 75 -6.49 -11.81 3.50
N THR A 76 -6.23 -12.11 2.22
CA THR A 76 -6.52 -13.44 1.66
C THR A 76 -5.70 -14.55 2.31
N TYR A 77 -4.56 -14.22 2.90
CA TYR A 77 -3.71 -15.17 3.64
C TYR A 77 -4.27 -15.58 5.00
N SER A 78 -5.36 -14.94 5.47
CA SER A 78 -6.13 -15.44 6.61
C SER A 78 -6.73 -16.82 6.31
N PHE A 79 -7.10 -17.04 5.05
CA PHE A 79 -7.72 -18.26 4.56
C PHE A 79 -6.72 -19.17 3.86
N ASP A 80 -5.90 -18.65 2.95
CA ASP A 80 -4.97 -19.44 2.14
C ASP A 80 -3.51 -19.11 2.50
N ARG A 81 -2.89 -19.97 3.32
CA ARG A 81 -1.54 -19.77 3.89
C ARG A 81 -0.43 -20.04 2.86
N ARG A 82 -0.44 -19.31 1.75
CA ARG A 82 0.56 -19.45 0.67
C ARG A 82 1.93 -18.89 1.07
N PRO A 83 3.02 -19.37 0.44
CA PRO A 83 4.34 -18.76 0.58
C PRO A 83 4.37 -17.35 -0.04
N HIS A 84 4.24 -16.33 0.81
CA HIS A 84 4.24 -14.89 0.48
C HIS A 84 5.46 -14.41 -0.35
N VAL A 85 6.57 -15.16 -0.36
CA VAL A 85 7.79 -14.82 -1.11
C VAL A 85 7.54 -14.91 -2.61
N ARG A 86 6.66 -15.83 -3.02
CA ARG A 86 6.27 -16.07 -4.41
C ARG A 86 4.92 -15.45 -4.75
N ASP A 87 4.51 -14.42 -4.00
CA ASP A 87 3.26 -13.73 -4.27
C ASP A 87 3.26 -13.21 -5.74
N PRO A 88 2.32 -13.66 -6.57
CA PRO A 88 2.30 -13.35 -8.00
C PRO A 88 2.04 -11.86 -8.26
N HIS A 89 1.41 -11.15 -7.33
CA HIS A 89 1.09 -9.73 -7.44
C HIS A 89 2.32 -8.83 -7.26
N ARG A 90 3.44 -9.34 -6.73
CA ARG A 90 4.70 -8.58 -6.65
C ARG A 90 5.14 -8.06 -8.01
N ARG A 91 5.00 -8.87 -9.06
CA ARG A 91 5.33 -8.48 -10.44
C ARG A 91 4.39 -7.36 -10.91
N MET A 92 3.10 -7.50 -10.66
CA MET A 92 2.07 -6.53 -11.04
C MET A 92 2.27 -5.17 -10.35
N TRP A 93 2.48 -5.14 -9.04
CA TRP A 93 2.72 -3.90 -8.30
C TRP A 93 3.98 -3.18 -8.78
N LYS A 94 5.05 -3.94 -9.07
CA LYS A 94 6.28 -3.36 -9.61
C LYS A 94 6.04 -2.76 -10.99
N GLN A 95 5.37 -3.48 -11.89
CA GLN A 95 5.06 -2.98 -13.23
C GLN A 95 4.21 -1.72 -13.19
N TYR A 96 3.15 -1.70 -12.37
CA TYR A 96 2.30 -0.52 -12.21
C TYR A 96 3.04 0.69 -11.64
N ALA A 97 3.86 0.49 -10.59
CA ALA A 97 4.67 1.56 -10.04
C ALA A 97 5.67 2.10 -11.07
N THR A 98 6.32 1.22 -11.84
CA THR A 98 7.22 1.60 -12.93
C THR A 98 6.48 2.38 -14.03
N SER A 99 5.29 1.95 -14.45
CA SER A 99 4.54 2.66 -15.49
C SER A 99 4.06 4.04 -15.05
N VAL A 100 3.73 4.21 -13.77
CA VAL A 100 3.28 5.53 -13.28
C VAL A 100 4.44 6.47 -13.00
N LEU A 101 5.54 5.96 -12.42
CA LEU A 101 6.62 6.82 -11.92
C LEU A 101 7.80 7.00 -12.88
N LEU A 102 7.98 6.09 -13.83
CA LEU A 102 9.18 6.05 -14.67
C LEU A 102 8.88 6.11 -16.17
N ALA A 103 7.61 5.98 -16.59
CA ALA A 103 7.25 6.21 -17.99
C ALA A 103 7.41 7.70 -18.31
N HIS A 104 8.58 8.06 -18.83
CA HIS A 104 8.83 9.38 -19.40
C HIS A 104 8.10 9.45 -20.75
N GLY A 105 7.46 10.57 -21.03
CA GLY A 105 6.63 10.74 -22.22
C GLY A 105 7.38 10.54 -23.53
N ASP A 106 7.19 9.38 -24.15
CA ASP A 106 7.50 9.14 -25.58
C ASP A 106 6.42 9.68 -26.53
N ALA A 107 5.45 10.46 -26.02
CA ALA A 107 4.33 10.99 -26.80
C ALA A 107 4.47 12.47 -27.23
N ALA A 108 5.64 13.09 -27.03
CA ALA A 108 5.84 14.52 -27.35
C ALA A 108 6.77 14.79 -28.56
N GLY A 109 7.09 13.77 -29.37
CA GLY A 109 8.04 13.89 -30.48
C GLY A 109 7.57 13.40 -31.85
N ALA A 110 6.30 13.01 -32.02
CA ALA A 110 5.83 12.36 -33.25
C ALA A 110 4.95 13.22 -34.18
N ASP A 111 4.62 14.46 -33.81
CA ASP A 111 3.87 15.38 -34.68
C ASP A 111 4.73 16.59 -35.06
N SER A 112 5.71 16.36 -35.93
CA SER A 112 6.43 17.40 -36.66
C SER A 112 7.02 16.79 -37.94
N HIS A 113 6.18 16.45 -38.90
CA HIS A 113 6.57 16.43 -40.31
C HIS A 113 5.39 16.55 -41.26
#